data_AF-A0A7V9DBH0-F1
#
_entry.id   AF-A0A7V9DBH0-F1
#
_cell.length_a   1.000
_cell.length_b   1.000
_cell.length_c   1.000
_cell.angle_alpha   90.00
_cell.angle_beta   90.00
_cell.angle_gamma   90.00
#
_symmetry.space_group_name_H-M   'P 1'
#
loop_
_entity.id
_entity.type
_entity.pdbx_description
1 polymer ?
#
loop_
_entity_poly.entity_id
_entity_poly.type
_entity_poly.pdbx_seq_one_letter_code
_entity_poly.pdbx_strand_id
1 'polypeptide(L)'
;MKLTTVIFCVLLLFVTTTLAQTMPAGADAKLWKRALDLHKRSIVIDGHNDITSPMVDDDYDLLTPTVGRYHLSGSPFHTDMNRLKASGITGEFFSIYVGANYVRE
;
A
#
# COMPACT_ATOMS: atom_id res chain seq x y z
N MET A 1 14.99 8.20 33.90
CA MET A 1 13.84 8.83 33.21
C MET A 1 12.62 8.76 34.11
N LYS A 2 11.81 9.83 34.20
CA LYS A 2 10.57 9.80 34.99
C LYS A 2 9.54 8.89 34.30
N LEU A 3 8.75 8.14 35.06
CA LEU A 3 7.72 7.22 34.55
C LEU A 3 6.75 7.90 33.58
N THR A 4 6.43 9.18 33.84
CA THR A 4 5.61 10.02 32.96
C THR A 4 6.24 10.25 31.58
N THR A 5 7.56 10.38 31.50
CA THR A 5 8.29 10.50 30.23
C THR A 5 8.24 9.20 29.42
N VAL A 6 8.33 8.05 30.09
CA VAL A 6 8.22 6.73 29.43
C VAL A 6 6.81 6.54 28.86
N ILE A 7 5.77 6.83 29.64
CA ILE A 7 4.37 6.72 29.20
C ILE A 7 4.08 7.64 28.01
N PHE A 8 4.58 8.88 28.05
CA PHE A 8 4.42 9.84 26.95
C PHE A 8 5.10 9.35 25.65
N CYS A 9 6.32 8.81 25.74
CA CYS A 9 7.02 8.24 24.58
C CYS A 9 6.31 6.99 24.02
N VAL A 10 5.75 6.13 24.88
CA VAL A 10 4.99 4.95 24.44
C VAL A 10 3.69 5.36 23.72
N LEU A 11 2.96 6.36 24.23
CA LEU A 11 1.74 6.87 23.58
C LEU A 11 2.03 7.48 22.20
N LEU A 12 3.14 8.19 22.04
CA LEU A 12 3.58 8.75 20.76
C LEU A 12 3.89 7.68 19.70
N LEU A 13 4.39 6.51 20.11
CA LEU A 13 4.68 5.39 19.21
C LEU A 13 3.41 4.73 18.64
N PHE A 14 2.26 4.84 19.30
CA PHE A 14 0.99 4.27 18.82
C PHE A 14 0.25 5.17 17.81
N VAL A 15 0.56 6.46 17.72
CA VAL A 15 -0.16 7.41 16.84
C VAL A 15 0.26 7.27 15.37
N THR A 16 1.44 6.75 15.08
CA THR A 16 2.03 6.78 13.73
C THR A 16 1.58 5.66 12.78
N THR A 17 0.82 4.66 13.26
CA THR A 17 0.48 3.46 12.48
C THR A 17 -0.76 3.61 11.58
N THR A 18 -1.39 4.78 11.51
CA THR A 18 -2.70 4.97 10.86
C THR A 18 -2.71 5.95 9.68
N LEU A 19 -1.59 6.12 8.97
CA LEU A 19 -1.50 7.10 7.88
C LEU A 19 -2.08 6.64 6.53
N ALA A 20 -2.30 5.35 6.32
CA ALA A 20 -2.65 4.80 5.00
C ALA A 20 -4.02 5.25 4.46
N GLN A 21 -4.99 5.56 5.33
CA GLN A 21 -6.32 6.05 4.97
C GLN A 21 -6.56 7.45 5.56
N THR A 22 -5.56 8.31 5.44
CA THR A 22 -5.67 9.73 5.81
C THR A 22 -6.44 10.49 4.76
N MET A 23 -7.26 11.45 5.22
CA MET A 23 -8.01 12.31 4.31
C MET A 23 -7.04 13.17 3.49
N PRO A 24 -7.12 13.16 2.15
CA PRO A 24 -6.31 14.02 1.32
C PRO A 24 -6.55 15.51 1.62
N ALA A 25 -5.51 16.34 1.45
CA ALA A 25 -5.65 17.78 1.58
C ALA A 25 -6.68 18.31 0.56
N GLY A 26 -7.63 19.12 1.05
CA GLY A 26 -8.70 19.68 0.21
C GLY A 26 -9.88 18.75 -0.07
N ALA A 27 -9.90 17.53 0.45
CA ALA A 27 -11.05 16.64 0.31
C ALA A 27 -12.23 17.07 1.21
N ASP A 28 -13.46 16.84 0.73
CA ASP A 28 -14.68 17.04 1.53
C ASP A 28 -14.74 16.01 2.67
N ALA A 29 -14.79 16.48 3.91
CA ALA A 29 -14.73 15.62 5.09
C ALA A 29 -15.93 14.67 5.22
N LYS A 30 -17.12 15.09 4.80
CA LYS A 30 -18.33 14.27 4.88
C LYS A 30 -18.30 13.17 3.82
N LEU A 31 -17.88 13.51 2.60
CA LEU A 31 -17.70 12.57 1.51
C LEU A 31 -16.59 11.57 1.83
N TRP A 32 -15.44 12.03 2.33
CA TRP A 32 -14.32 11.19 2.73
C TRP A 32 -14.74 10.18 3.80
N LYS A 33 -15.40 10.65 4.86
CA LYS A 33 -15.91 9.77 5.92
C LYS A 33 -16.86 8.71 5.37
N ARG A 34 -17.81 9.10 4.51
CA ARG A 34 -18.76 8.16 3.90
C ARG A 34 -18.04 7.12 3.04
N ALA A 35 -17.06 7.54 2.23
CA ALA A 35 -16.28 6.64 1.39
C ALA A 35 -15.48 5.64 2.24
N LEU A 36 -14.82 6.12 3.30
CA LEU A 36 -14.06 5.28 4.22
C LEU A 36 -14.95 4.26 4.94
N ASP A 37 -16.14 4.66 5.40
CA ASP A 37 -17.10 3.78 6.05
C ASP A 37 -17.70 2.74 5.09
N LEU A 38 -17.82 3.05 3.81
CA LEU A 38 -18.24 2.10 2.77
C LEU A 38 -17.11 1.10 2.47
N HIS A 39 -15.90 1.61 2.24
CA HIS A 39 -14.71 0.80 1.94
C HIS A 39 -14.45 -0.26 3.02
N LYS A 40 -14.48 0.14 4.30
CA LYS A 40 -14.26 -0.77 5.44
C LYS A 40 -15.29 -1.88 5.60
N ARG A 41 -16.47 -1.75 4.98
CA ARG A 41 -17.56 -2.75 5.05
C ARG A 41 -17.74 -3.52 3.74
N SER A 42 -16.95 -3.20 2.72
CA SER A 42 -17.04 -3.80 1.39
C SER A 42 -16.01 -4.91 1.22
N ILE A 43 -16.33 -5.88 0.38
CA ILE A 43 -15.32 -6.79 -0.18
C ILE A 43 -14.72 -6.06 -1.37
N VAL A 44 -13.42 -5.72 -1.28
CA VAL A 44 -12.70 -5.02 -2.34
C VAL A 44 -11.85 -6.02 -3.08
N ILE A 45 -12.10 -6.15 -4.38
CA ILE A 45 -11.36 -7.04 -5.29
C ILE A 45 -10.70 -6.15 -6.34
N ASP A 46 -9.38 -6.10 -6.33
CA ASP A 46 -8.61 -5.51 -7.43
C ASP A 46 -8.44 -6.59 -8.52
N GLY A 47 -8.72 -6.18 -9.76
CA GLY A 47 -8.76 -7.08 -10.91
C GLY A 47 -7.44 -7.19 -11.66
N HIS A 48 -6.43 -6.35 -11.37
CA HIS A 48 -5.17 -6.38 -12.10
C HIS A 48 -4.02 -5.65 -11.38
N ASN A 49 -3.05 -6.41 -10.87
CA ASN A 49 -1.85 -5.85 -10.26
C ASN A 49 -0.58 -6.52 -10.81
N ASP A 50 0.27 -5.72 -11.46
CA ASP A 50 1.51 -6.16 -12.12
C ASP A 50 2.72 -6.26 -11.18
N ILE A 51 2.54 -6.26 -9.85
CA ILE A 51 3.67 -6.34 -8.90
C ILE A 51 4.56 -7.59 -9.11
N THR A 52 4.03 -8.64 -9.72
CA THR A 52 4.76 -9.83 -10.14
C THR A 52 5.84 -9.55 -11.19
N SER A 53 5.67 -8.54 -12.05
CA SER A 53 6.68 -8.20 -13.07
C SER A 53 7.96 -7.67 -12.42
N PRO A 54 7.93 -6.64 -11.54
CA PRO A 54 9.10 -6.26 -10.74
C PRO A 54 9.67 -7.39 -9.88
N MET A 55 8.83 -8.30 -9.35
CA MET A 55 9.35 -9.45 -8.58
C MET A 55 10.25 -10.36 -9.43
N VAL A 56 10.00 -10.45 -10.73
CA VAL A 56 10.80 -11.25 -11.68
C VAL A 56 11.93 -10.41 -12.30
N ASP A 57 11.61 -9.23 -12.80
CA ASP A 57 12.50 -8.41 -13.62
C ASP A 57 13.49 -7.58 -12.78
N ASP A 58 13.06 -7.14 -11.59
CA ASP A 58 13.84 -6.27 -10.69
C ASP A 58 14.33 -7.01 -9.42
N ASP A 59 14.15 -8.34 -9.33
CA ASP A 59 14.42 -9.17 -8.12
C ASP A 59 13.78 -8.58 -6.84
N TYR A 60 12.58 -8.02 -6.99
CA TYR A 60 11.87 -7.34 -5.92
C TYR A 60 11.18 -8.33 -4.97
N ASP A 61 11.48 -8.26 -3.67
CA ASP A 61 10.70 -8.95 -2.63
C ASP A 61 9.49 -8.12 -2.19
N LEU A 62 8.29 -8.71 -2.31
CA LEU A 62 7.00 -8.13 -1.90
C LEU A 62 6.95 -7.70 -0.42
N LEU A 63 7.77 -8.29 0.44
CA LEU A 63 7.90 -7.90 1.85
C LEU A 63 8.71 -6.61 2.03
N THR A 64 9.37 -6.11 1.00
CA THR A 64 10.18 -4.90 1.07
C THR A 64 9.30 -3.65 1.01
N PRO A 65 9.34 -2.73 1.99
CA PRO A 65 8.50 -1.53 2.00
C PRO A 65 8.77 -0.60 0.80
N THR A 66 7.74 -0.12 0.10
CA THR A 66 7.89 0.67 -1.15
C THR A 66 7.70 2.17 -1.01
N VAL A 67 7.35 2.67 0.18
CA VAL A 67 7.20 4.12 0.39
C VAL A 67 8.52 4.84 0.07
N GLY A 68 8.46 5.80 -0.86
CA GLY A 68 9.63 6.55 -1.32
C GLY A 68 10.55 5.82 -2.31
N ARG A 69 10.18 4.61 -2.75
CA ARG A 69 10.94 3.85 -3.77
C ARG A 69 10.32 3.98 -5.15
N TYR A 70 11.17 3.87 -6.16
CA TYR A 70 10.83 4.05 -7.57
C TYR A 70 11.38 2.88 -8.38
N HIS A 71 10.61 2.47 -9.39
CA HIS A 71 11.08 1.59 -10.46
C HIS A 71 12.21 2.25 -11.23
N LEU A 72 13.00 1.46 -11.97
CA LEU A 72 14.05 1.97 -12.85
C LEU A 72 13.51 2.95 -13.92
N SER A 73 12.25 2.78 -14.32
CA SER A 73 11.54 3.69 -15.23
C SER A 73 11.25 5.08 -14.62
N GLY A 74 11.45 5.26 -13.32
CA GLY A 74 11.18 6.50 -12.59
C GLY A 74 9.76 6.62 -12.03
N SER A 75 8.88 5.63 -12.21
CA SER A 75 7.57 5.61 -11.54
C SER A 75 7.68 5.07 -10.11
N PRO A 76 6.90 5.57 -9.14
CA PRO A 76 6.92 5.04 -7.78
C PRO A 76 6.35 3.62 -7.74
N PHE A 77 6.85 2.81 -6.81
CA PHE A 77 6.22 1.54 -6.48
C PHE A 77 4.89 1.79 -5.74
N HIS A 78 3.86 1.01 -6.09
CA HIS A 78 2.52 1.14 -5.51
C HIS A 78 2.13 -0.01 -4.58
N THR A 79 2.75 -1.18 -4.73
CA THR A 79 2.34 -2.43 -4.06
C THR A 79 3.48 -3.00 -3.22
N ASP A 80 3.23 -3.16 -1.93
CA ASP A 80 4.02 -4.00 -1.02
C ASP A 80 3.10 -4.64 0.03
N MET A 81 3.60 -5.63 0.75
CA MET A 81 2.79 -6.35 1.74
C MET A 81 2.20 -5.44 2.84
N ASN A 82 2.91 -4.39 3.25
CA ASN A 82 2.41 -3.47 4.27
C ASN A 82 1.29 -2.58 3.71
N ARG A 83 1.44 -2.11 2.47
CA ARG A 83 0.40 -1.35 1.76
C ARG A 83 -0.83 -2.19 1.47
N LEU A 84 -0.67 -3.44 1.03
CA LEU A 84 -1.78 -4.36 0.81
C LEU A 84 -2.60 -4.54 2.11
N LYS A 85 -1.92 -4.82 3.23
CA LYS A 85 -2.56 -4.92 4.55
C LYS A 85 -3.26 -3.63 4.98
N ALA A 86 -2.63 -2.48 4.75
CA ALA A 86 -3.18 -1.19 5.16
C ALA A 86 -4.29 -0.66 4.23
N SER A 87 -4.36 -1.15 3.00
CA SER A 87 -5.30 -0.68 1.97
C SER A 87 -6.75 -1.07 2.28
N GLY A 88 -6.98 -2.25 2.86
CA GLY A 88 -8.31 -2.86 2.99
C GLY A 88 -8.77 -3.65 1.75
N ILE A 89 -7.89 -3.88 0.77
CA ILE A 89 -8.15 -4.83 -0.33
C ILE A 89 -8.35 -6.24 0.25
N THR A 90 -9.40 -6.92 -0.18
CA THR A 90 -9.78 -8.25 0.31
C THR A 90 -9.29 -9.36 -0.63
N GLY A 91 -9.27 -9.11 -1.93
CA GLY A 91 -8.77 -10.02 -2.95
C GLY A 91 -8.01 -9.26 -4.03
N GLU A 92 -7.00 -9.91 -4.59
CA GLU A 92 -6.11 -9.34 -5.59
C GLU A 92 -5.92 -10.36 -6.72
N PHE A 93 -6.15 -9.93 -7.96
CA PHE A 93 -5.79 -10.70 -9.14
C PHE A 93 -4.41 -10.28 -9.61
N PHE A 94 -3.39 -10.99 -9.11
CA PHE A 94 -2.02 -10.81 -9.56
C PHE A 94 -1.90 -11.18 -11.04
N SER A 95 -1.45 -10.19 -11.81
CA SER A 95 -1.21 -10.38 -13.24
C SER A 95 -0.05 -11.35 -13.44
N ILE A 96 -0.22 -12.34 -14.31
CA ILE A 96 0.88 -13.13 -14.86
C ILE A 96 1.03 -12.67 -16.30
N TYR A 97 1.67 -11.52 -16.47
CA TYR A 97 1.88 -10.90 -17.76
C TYR A 97 3.16 -11.40 -18.41
N VAL A 98 3.09 -11.69 -19.71
CA VAL A 98 4.25 -12.01 -20.54
C VAL A 98 4.26 -11.02 -21.70
N GLY A 99 5.26 -10.14 -21.69
CA GLY A 99 5.45 -9.16 -22.78
C GLY A 99 5.81 -9.83 -24.10
N ALA A 100 5.47 -9.17 -25.21
CA ALA A 100 5.79 -9.66 -26.56
C ALA A 100 7.30 -9.92 -26.76
N ASN A 101 8.15 -9.19 -26.05
CA ASN A 101 9.61 -9.34 -26.04
C ASN A 101 10.11 -10.69 -25.47
N TYR A 102 9.27 -11.45 -24.76
CA TYR A 102 9.61 -12.79 -24.27
C TYR A 102 9.34 -13.90 -25.30
N VAL A 103 8.63 -13.61 -26.40
CA VAL A 103 8.42 -14.57 -27.49
C VAL A 103 9.74 -14.75 -28.23
N ARG A 104 10.26 -15.98 -28.22
CA ARG A 104 11.38 -16.41 -29.08
C ARG A 104 10.79 -17.08 -30.31
N GLU A 105 11.22 -16.66 -31.49
CA GLU A 105 11.02 -17.41 -32.75
C GLU A 105 11.91 -18.67 -32.78
#